data_AF-A0A6M3XLX8-F1
#
_entry.id   AF-A0A6M3XLX8-F1
#
_cell.length_a   1.000
_cell.length_b   1.000
_cell.length_c   1.000
_cell.angle_alpha   90.00
_cell.angle_beta   90.00
_cell.angle_gamma   90.00
#
_symmetry.space_group_name_H-M   'P 1'
#
loop_
_entity.id
_entity.type
_entity.pdbx_description
1 polymer ?
#
loop_
_entity_poly.entity_id
_entity_poly.type
_entity_poly.pdbx_seq_one_letter_code
_entity_poly.pdbx_strand_id
1 'polypeptide(L)' 'MMVSKLVKVDRSMWVSLVEYPDDTLLIEGIHQHRTELDTFVRAGIRFSREALKLMLPYIEEWLAEGETE' A
#
# COMPACT_ATOMS: atom_id res chain seq x y z
N MET A 1 19.52 -2.18 -3.45
CA MET A 1 18.64 -2.36 -4.63
C MET A 1 17.24 -1.98 -4.20
N MET A 2 16.52 -1.19 -4.98
CA MET A 2 15.11 -0.89 -4.70
C MET A 2 14.26 -2.03 -5.23
N VAL A 3 13.42 -2.63 -4.39
CA VAL A 3 12.48 -3.68 -4.81
C VAL A 3 11.09 -3.07 -4.77
N SER A 4 10.38 -3.11 -5.89
CA SER A 4 9.01 -2.61 -6.00
C SER A 4 8.06 -3.71 -6.41
N LYS A 5 6.92 -3.81 -5.74
CA LYS A 5 5.80 -4.66 -6.12
C LYS A 5 4.57 -3.80 -6.35
N LEU A 6 3.97 -3.92 -7.52
CA LEU A 6 2.70 -3.27 -7.85
C LEU A 6 1.58 -4.32 -7.86
N VAL A 7 0.52 -4.05 -7.12
CA VAL A 7 -0.66 -4.91 -7.00
C VAL A 7 -1.86 -4.15 -7.52
N LYS A 8 -2.57 -4.71 -8.49
CA LYS A 8 -3.84 -4.14 -8.96
C LYS A 8 -4.95 -4.60 -8.03
N VAL A 9 -5.70 -3.66 -7.46
CA VAL A 9 -6.81 -3.94 -6.53
C VAL A 9 -8.12 -4.00 -7.30
N ASP A 10 -8.41 -2.99 -8.11
CA ASP A 10 -9.59 -2.96 -8.98
C ASP A 10 -9.30 -2.30 -10.34
N ARG A 11 -10.34 -1.90 -11.08
CA ARG A 11 -10.19 -1.27 -12.41
C ARG A 11 -9.42 0.05 -12.38
N SER A 12 -9.51 0.80 -11.28
CA SER A 12 -9.02 2.17 -11.08
C SER A 12 -8.05 2.31 -9.91
N MET A 13 -7.71 1.22 -9.21
CA MET A 13 -6.91 1.25 -7.99
C MET A 13 -5.77 0.24 -8.04
N TRP A 14 -4.59 0.71 -7.63
CA TRP A 14 -3.39 -0.09 -7.43
C TRP A 14 -2.76 0.25 -6.09
N VAL A 15 -2.00 -0.70 -5.55
CA VAL A 15 -1.14 -0.50 -4.39
C VAL A 15 0.29 -0.82 -4.77
N SER A 16 1.21 0.07 -4.46
CA SER A 16 2.65 -0.13 -4.65
C SER A 16 3.32 -0.33 -3.29
N LEU A 17 4.20 -1.32 -3.21
CA LEU A 17 5.10 -1.57 -2.10
C LEU A 17 6.52 -1.36 -2.59
N VAL A 18 7.28 -0.48 -1.93
CA VAL A 18 8.66 -0.16 -2.31
C VAL A 18 9.58 -0.30 -1.11
N GLU A 19 10.52 -1.23 -1.20
CA GLU A 19 11.60 -1.42 -0.22
C GLU A 19 12.81 -0.57 -0.59
N TYR A 20 13.25 0.26 0.34
CA TYR A 20 14.40 1.13 0.18
C TYR A 20 15.67 0.53 0.81
N PRO A 21 16.87 0.94 0.37
CA PRO A 21 18.14 0.44 0.92
C PRO A 21 18.36 0.71 2.42
N ASP A 22 17.61 1.65 3.01
CA ASP A 22 17.68 2.01 4.43
C ASP A 22 16.71 1.21 5.31
N ASP A 23 16.25 0.05 4.82
CA ASP A 23 15.36 -0.88 5.51
C ASP A 23 13.97 -0.32 5.86
N THR A 24 13.52 0.67 5.08
CA THR A 24 12.16 1.20 5.17
C THR A 24 11.29 0.72 4.01
N LEU A 25 9.99 0.64 4.28
CA LEU A 25 8.96 0.23 3.32
C LEU A 25 8.00 1.39 3.08
N LEU A 26 7.81 1.77 1.82
CA LEU A 26 6.74 2.67 1.39
C LEU A 26 5.56 1.85 0.89
N ILE A 27 4.38 2.14 1.42
CA ILE A 27 3.10 1.62 0.93
C ILE A 27 2.31 2.78 0.34
N GLU A 28 1.97 2.70 -0.95
CA GLU A 28 1.25 3.74 -1.68
C GLU A 28 -0.02 3.20 -2.33
N GLY A 29 -1.14 3.89 -2.11
CA GLY A 29 -2.33 3.78 -2.94
C GLY A 29 -2.19 4.64 -4.19
N ILE A 30 -2.58 4.09 -5.33
CA ILE A 30 -2.59 4.76 -6.64
C ILE A 30 -4.00 4.63 -7.18
N HIS A 31 -4.65 5.77 -7.41
CA HIS A 31 -6.01 5.82 -7.93
C HIS A 31 -6.05 6.57 -9.25
N GLN A 32 -6.73 6.02 -10.24
CA GLN A 32 -7.05 6.76 -11.45
C GLN A 32 -8.11 7.81 -11.15
N HIS A 33 -7.85 9.04 -11.60
CA HIS A 33 -8.76 10.15 -11.40
C HIS A 33 -10.09 9.87 -12.12
N ARG A 34 -11.22 10.13 -11.45
CA ARG A 34 -12.54 9.72 -11.96
C ARG A 34 -12.98 10.50 -13.21
N THR A 35 -12.52 11.73 -13.38
CA THR A 35 -12.97 12.63 -14.45
C THR A 35 -11.91 12.92 -15.49
N GLU A 36 -10.64 12.60 -15.22
CA GLU A 36 -9.53 12.87 -16.12
C GLU A 36 -8.87 11.55 -16.48
N LEU A 37 -9.08 11.13 -17.74
CA LEU A 37 -8.43 9.96 -18.31
C LEU A 37 -6.91 10.12 -18.18
N ASP A 38 -6.23 9.00 -17.91
CA ASP A 38 -4.78 8.91 -17.74
C ASP A 38 -4.13 9.75 -16.63
N THR A 39 -4.93 10.35 -15.75
CA THR A 39 -4.44 11.05 -14.54
C THR A 39 -4.52 10.12 -13.33
N PHE A 40 -3.44 10.09 -12.53
CA PHE A 40 -3.34 9.25 -11.35
C PHE A 40 -3.01 10.07 -10.11
N VAL A 41 -3.74 9.81 -9.03
CA VAL A 41 -3.48 10.37 -7.69
C VAL A 41 -2.77 9.31 -6.86
N ARG A 42 -1.70 9.71 -6.17
CA ARG A 42 -0.89 8.83 -5.32
C ARG A 42 -0.85 9.38 -3.91
N ALA A 43 -0.99 8.49 -2.93
CA ALA A 43 -0.77 8.80 -1.53
C ALA A 43 -0.15 7.60 -0.84
N GLY A 44 0.82 7.82 0.04
CA GLY A 44 1.47 6.72 0.75
C GLY A 44 2.20 7.16 1.99
N ILE A 45 2.58 6.14 2.77
CA ILE A 45 3.26 6.29 4.05
C ILE A 45 4.49 5.38 4.04
N ARG A 46 5.60 5.90 4.54
CA ARG A 46 6.86 5.19 4.67
C ARG A 46 7.07 4.79 6.13
N PHE A 47 7.35 3.51 6.35
CA PHE A 47 7.53 2.91 7.67
C PHE A 47 8.94 2.35 7.81
N SER A 48 9.50 2.39 9.02
CA SER A 48 10.62 1.51 9.35
C SER A 48 10.12 0.07 9.51
N ARG A 49 11.04 -0.90 9.42
CA ARG A 49 10.72 -2.32 9.67
C ARG A 49 10.14 -2.55 11.06
N GLU A 50 10.60 -1.83 12.07
CA GLU A 50 10.10 -1.91 13.45
C GLU A 50 8.67 -1.40 13.56
N ALA A 51 8.38 -0.23 12.96
CA ALA A 51 7.03 0.32 12.96
C ALA A 51 6.04 -0.63 12.28
N LEU A 52 6.42 -1.24 11.15
CA LEU A 52 5.59 -2.21 10.45
C LEU A 52 5.30 -3.46 11.30
N LYS A 53 6.31 -3.99 12.00
CA LYS A 53 6.12 -5.14 12.92
C LYS A 53 5.13 -4.83 14.04
N LEU A 54 5.14 -3.61 14.56
CA LEU A 54 4.19 -3.19 15.60
C LEU A 54 2.77 -3.00 15.06
N MET A 55 2.63 -2.59 13.80
CA MET A 55 1.33 -2.38 13.16
C MET A 55 0.71 -3.67 12.62
N LEU A 56 1.52 -4.67 12.27
CA LEU A 56 1.07 -5.89 11.61
C LEU A 56 -0.09 -6.60 12.35
N PRO A 57 -0.07 -6.78 13.69
CA PRO A 57 -1.17 -7.45 14.39
C PRO A 57 -2.51 -6.72 14.23
N TYR A 58 -2.51 -5.39 14.22
CA TYR A 58 -3.73 -4.59 14.03
C TYR A 58 -4.27 -4.70 12.60
N ILE A 59 -3.37 -4.84 11.61
CA ILE A 59 -3.76 -5.06 10.22
C ILE A 59 -4.37 -6.46 10.07
N GLU A 60 -3.76 -7.49 10.68
CA GLU A 60 -4.26 -8.86 10.66
C GLU A 60 -5.64 -8.96 11.34
N GLU A 61 -5.82 -8.30 12.48
CA GLU A 61 -7.11 -8.20 13.17
C GLU A 61 -8.18 -7.54 12.29
N TRP A 62 -7.86 -6.38 11.70
CA TRP A 62 -8.79 -5.67 10.80
C TRP A 62 -9.19 -6.51 9.58
N LEU A 63 -8.25 -7.27 9.02
CA LEU A 63 -8.55 -8.18 7.89
C LEU A 63 -9.48 -9.32 8.31
N ALA A 64 -9.28 -9.89 9.51
CA ALA A 64 -10.10 -10.99 10.01
C ALA A 64 -11.55 -10.56 10.29
N GLU A 65 -11.78 -9.33 10.76
CA GLU A 65 -13.13 -8.77 10.97
C GLU A 65 -13.94 -8.66 9.66
N GLY A 66 -13.27 -8.33 8.55
CA GLY A 66 -13.90 -8.15 7.24
C GLY A 66 -14.32 -9.45 6.53
N GLU A 67 -13.90 -10.62 7.01
CA GLU A 67 -14.27 -11.93 6.43
C GLU A 67 -15.56 -12.53 7.04
N THR A 68 -16.14 -11.86 8.04
CA THR A 68 -17.34 -12.31 8.76
C THR A 68 -18.68 -11.74 8.23
N GLU A 69 -18.67 -10.95 7.15
CA GLU A 69 -19.88 -10.43 6.46
C GLU A 69 -20.26 -11.21 5.19
#